data_AF-A0A4R3XPK4-F1
#
_entry.id   AF-A0A4R3XPK4-F1
#
_cell.length_a   1.000
_cell.length_b   1.000
_cell.length_c   1.000
_cell.angle_alpha   90.00
_cell.angle_beta   90.00
_cell.angle_gamma   90.00
#
_symmetry.space_group_name_H-M   'P 1'
#
loop_
_entity.id
_entity.type
_entity.pdbx_description
1 polymer ?
#
loop_
_entity_poly.entity_id
_entity_poly.type
_entity_poly.pdbx_seq_one_letter_code
_entity_poly.pdbx_strand_id
1 'polypeptide(L)'
;MAVGWFKSDVSVLGIFLGGSVAAESADAYSDIDLRIVVASEQHSQFVEKRREIPAQWPGFLFNERLPNTPHCVSHFLPFGKIDIFYFDAARLVPSPWYRLPIRILHDPTGIVAEVVEQSAGLTFAVRADELDISISKGLAAAQETYRRAKRGELFYAQTLLDELKPPPGDHFFLERGHGQKNLVSAYPTLTGSYQALVRT
;
A
#
# COMPACT_ATOMS: atom_id res chain seq x y z
N MET A 1 15.93 -8.77 -10.89
CA MET A 1 15.89 -7.64 -11.86
C MET A 1 15.54 -6.28 -11.24
N ALA A 2 14.33 -6.08 -10.66
CA ALA A 2 13.96 -4.78 -10.08
C ALA A 2 14.89 -4.33 -8.94
N VAL A 3 15.20 -5.25 -8.01
CA VAL A 3 16.17 -5.02 -6.93
C VAL A 3 17.55 -4.66 -7.49
N GLY A 4 18.02 -5.39 -8.50
CA GLY A 4 19.29 -5.10 -9.18
C GLY A 4 19.33 -3.70 -9.82
N TRP A 5 18.24 -3.28 -10.47
CA TRP A 5 18.11 -1.93 -11.04
C TRP A 5 18.30 -0.86 -9.96
N PHE A 6 17.58 -0.98 -8.84
CA PHE A 6 17.69 -0.02 -7.74
C PHE A 6 19.05 -0.06 -7.04
N LYS A 7 19.63 -1.26 -6.82
CA LYS A 7 20.95 -1.42 -6.19
C LYS A 7 22.10 -0.79 -6.97
N SER A 8 21.91 -0.52 -8.26
CA SER A 8 22.93 0.12 -9.09
C SER A 8 23.04 1.64 -8.86
N ASP A 9 22.03 2.24 -8.24
CA ASP A 9 22.01 3.66 -7.91
C ASP A 9 22.47 3.88 -6.46
N VAL A 10 23.57 4.62 -6.30
CA VAL A 10 24.16 5.00 -5.00
C VAL A 10 23.19 5.78 -4.11
N SER A 11 22.19 6.43 -4.70
CA SER A 11 21.17 7.20 -3.98
C SER A 11 20.13 6.30 -3.29
N VAL A 12 20.09 5.00 -3.61
CA VAL A 12 19.23 4.02 -2.95
C VAL A 12 19.94 3.51 -1.70
N LEU A 13 19.44 3.92 -0.53
CA LEU A 13 20.01 3.61 0.77
C LEU A 13 19.36 2.38 1.42
N GLY A 14 18.23 1.92 0.89
CA GLY A 14 17.53 0.77 1.41
C GLY A 14 16.50 0.20 0.43
N ILE A 15 16.35 -1.11 0.44
CA ILE A 15 15.32 -1.84 -0.30
C ILE A 15 14.77 -2.90 0.65
N PHE A 16 13.47 -2.86 0.89
CA PHE A 16 12.80 -3.86 1.71
C PHE A 16 11.42 -4.20 1.17
N LEU A 17 10.93 -5.38 1.51
CA LEU A 17 9.59 -5.84 1.20
C LEU A 17 8.70 -5.74 2.44
N GLY A 18 7.44 -5.39 2.20
CA GLY A 18 6.35 -5.59 3.15
C GLY A 18 5.39 -6.68 2.69
N GLY A 19 4.20 -6.69 3.29
CA GLY A 19 3.07 -7.49 2.83
C GLY A 19 3.26 -9.00 2.93
N SER A 20 2.48 -9.74 2.15
CA SER A 20 2.44 -11.20 2.20
C SER A 20 3.76 -11.85 1.80
N VAL A 21 4.56 -11.21 0.94
CA VAL A 21 5.88 -11.71 0.53
C VAL A 21 6.87 -11.68 1.69
N ALA A 22 6.88 -10.60 2.47
CA ALA A 22 7.71 -10.50 3.66
C ALA A 22 7.20 -11.39 4.81
N ALA A 23 5.88 -11.60 4.90
CA ALA A 23 5.24 -12.49 5.87
C ALA A 23 5.32 -13.98 5.52
N GLU A 24 5.90 -14.34 4.38
CA GLU A 24 5.96 -15.72 3.87
C GLU A 24 4.58 -16.38 3.68
N SER A 25 3.55 -15.55 3.49
CA SER A 25 2.17 -15.97 3.25
C SER A 25 1.71 -15.67 1.82
N ALA A 26 2.62 -15.26 0.94
CA ALA A 26 2.31 -14.93 -0.45
C ALA A 26 1.89 -16.16 -1.25
N ASP A 27 0.90 -15.95 -2.11
CA ASP A 27 0.40 -16.93 -3.08
C ASP A 27 0.53 -16.41 -4.52
N ALA A 28 -0.06 -17.11 -5.48
CA ALA A 28 0.00 -16.75 -6.89
C ALA A 28 -0.83 -15.48 -7.26
N TYR A 29 -1.51 -14.88 -6.30
CA TYR A 29 -2.35 -13.69 -6.48
C TYR A 29 -1.88 -12.49 -5.68
N SER A 30 -0.87 -12.70 -4.84
CA SER A 30 -0.25 -11.66 -4.04
C SER A 30 0.48 -10.66 -4.92
N ASP A 31 0.34 -9.39 -4.59
CA ASP A 31 1.20 -8.34 -5.11
C ASP A 31 2.55 -8.30 -4.35
N ILE A 32 3.45 -7.46 -4.86
CA ILE A 32 4.76 -7.22 -4.26
C ILE A 32 4.80 -5.79 -3.73
N ASP A 33 4.80 -5.65 -2.40
CA ASP A 33 5.04 -4.38 -1.71
C ASP A 33 6.54 -4.07 -1.68
N LEU A 34 7.04 -3.34 -2.70
CA LEU A 34 8.43 -2.96 -2.81
C LEU A 34 8.66 -1.56 -2.24
N ARG A 35 9.55 -1.44 -1.26
CA ARG A 35 9.85 -0.17 -0.59
C ARG A 35 11.29 0.23 -0.84
N ILE A 36 11.48 1.41 -1.41
CA ILE A 36 12.78 1.96 -1.79
C ILE A 36 13.06 3.18 -0.91
N VAL A 37 14.12 3.14 -0.12
CA VAL A 37 14.61 4.27 0.66
C VAL A 37 15.66 5.00 -0.16
N VAL A 38 15.43 6.28 -0.41
CA VAL A 38 16.25 7.13 -1.29
C VAL A 38 16.81 8.29 -0.47
N ALA A 39 18.06 8.68 -0.75
CA ALA A 39 18.65 9.91 -0.25
C ALA A 39 17.74 11.12 -0.55
N SER A 40 17.61 12.02 0.43
CA SER A 40 16.64 13.13 0.39
C SER A 40 16.78 14.02 -0.83
N GLU A 41 18.01 14.26 -1.28
CA GLU A 41 18.34 15.09 -2.43
C GLU A 41 17.84 14.50 -3.76
N GLN A 42 17.64 13.18 -3.81
CA GLN A 42 17.23 12.46 -5.02
C GLN A 42 15.79 11.93 -4.94
N HIS A 43 15.14 12.00 -3.76
CA HIS A 43 13.80 11.45 -3.55
C HIS A 43 12.76 12.00 -4.54
N SER A 44 12.76 13.32 -4.78
CA SER A 44 11.83 13.96 -5.72
C SER A 44 11.98 13.42 -7.14
N GLN A 45 13.21 13.17 -7.59
CA GLN A 45 13.48 12.62 -8.92
C GLN A 45 12.93 11.19 -9.07
N PHE A 46 13.08 10.36 -8.04
CA PHE A 46 12.49 9.01 -8.01
C PHE A 46 10.97 9.06 -8.06
N VAL A 47 10.36 9.97 -7.29
CA VAL A 47 8.91 10.17 -7.32
C VAL A 47 8.45 10.66 -8.70
N GLU A 48 9.14 11.61 -9.33
CA GLU A 48 8.82 12.09 -10.68
C GLU A 48 8.88 10.96 -11.72
N LYS A 49 9.96 10.15 -11.68
CA LYS A 49 10.20 9.03 -12.60
C LYS A 49 9.48 7.74 -12.23
N ARG A 50 8.67 7.71 -11.16
CA ARG A 50 8.02 6.50 -10.63
C ARG A 50 7.24 5.67 -11.64
N ARG A 51 6.75 6.30 -12.71
CA ARG A 51 6.02 5.63 -13.81
C ARG A 51 6.94 5.12 -14.92
N GLU A 52 8.09 5.73 -15.10
CA GLU A 52 9.08 5.41 -16.14
C GLU A 52 9.97 4.25 -15.72
N ILE A 53 10.34 4.19 -14.44
CA ILE A 53 11.20 3.14 -13.86
C ILE A 53 10.63 1.73 -14.15
N PRO A 54 9.40 1.39 -13.74
CA PRO A 54 8.84 0.05 -13.97
C PRO A 54 8.59 -0.24 -15.45
N ALA A 55 8.42 0.78 -16.29
CA ALA A 55 8.20 0.62 -17.72
C ALA A 55 9.42 0.05 -18.47
N GLN A 56 10.60 0.07 -17.84
CA GLN A 56 11.83 -0.51 -18.39
C GLN A 56 11.94 -2.01 -18.14
N TRP A 57 11.11 -2.58 -17.27
CA TRP A 57 11.25 -3.97 -16.87
C TRP A 57 10.45 -4.91 -17.79
N PRO A 58 10.98 -6.12 -18.08
CA PRO A 58 10.28 -7.09 -18.92
C PRO A 58 8.89 -7.43 -18.41
N GLY A 59 7.94 -7.52 -19.34
CA GLY A 59 6.55 -7.86 -19.04
C GLY A 59 5.69 -6.70 -18.54
N PHE A 60 6.21 -5.46 -18.46
CA PHE A 60 5.39 -4.30 -18.07
C PHE A 60 4.17 -4.11 -18.97
N LEU A 61 3.03 -3.79 -18.36
CA LEU A 61 1.77 -3.51 -19.05
C LEU A 61 1.36 -2.04 -18.87
N PHE A 62 1.07 -1.61 -17.64
CA PHE A 62 0.62 -0.25 -17.35
C PHE A 62 0.83 0.13 -15.88
N ASN A 63 0.71 1.42 -15.58
CA ASN A 63 0.67 1.95 -14.23
C ASN A 63 -0.75 2.45 -13.88
N GLU A 64 -1.18 2.28 -12.64
CA GLU A 64 -2.41 2.91 -12.16
C GLU A 64 -2.26 4.44 -12.08
N ARG A 65 -3.35 5.16 -12.39
CA ARG A 65 -3.38 6.60 -12.23
C ARG A 65 -3.78 6.96 -10.80
N LEU A 66 -2.77 7.24 -9.98
CA LEU A 66 -2.94 7.71 -8.61
C LEU A 66 -2.46 9.17 -8.52
N PRO A 67 -3.39 10.16 -8.48
CA PRO A 67 -3.01 11.57 -8.38
C PRO A 67 -2.34 11.84 -7.04
N ASN A 68 -1.24 12.59 -7.07
CA ASN A 68 -0.52 13.11 -5.89
C ASN A 68 0.04 12.05 -4.92
N THR A 69 0.25 10.81 -5.35
CA THR A 69 0.88 9.78 -4.50
C THR A 69 2.37 9.62 -4.79
N PRO A 70 3.21 9.41 -3.75
CA PRO A 70 4.65 9.13 -3.89
C PRO A 70 4.94 7.64 -4.19
N HIS A 71 3.91 6.85 -4.49
CA HIS A 71 4.05 5.44 -4.88
C HIS A 71 3.53 5.22 -6.30
N CYS A 72 3.93 4.10 -6.91
CA CYS A 72 3.41 3.65 -8.19
C CYS A 72 2.95 2.22 -8.09
N VAL A 73 1.74 1.96 -8.57
CA VAL A 73 1.23 0.59 -8.76
C VAL A 73 1.43 0.22 -10.22
N SER A 74 2.18 -0.84 -10.46
CA SER A 74 2.59 -1.28 -11.79
C SER A 74 2.14 -2.71 -12.05
N HIS A 75 1.56 -2.92 -13.23
CA HIS A 75 1.02 -4.21 -13.68
C HIS A 75 1.92 -4.83 -14.75
N PHE A 76 2.10 -6.14 -14.69
CA PHE A 76 3.00 -6.94 -15.52
C PHE A 76 2.31 -8.21 -16.03
N LEU A 77 2.81 -8.78 -17.13
CA LEU A 77 2.41 -10.11 -17.59
C LEU A 77 2.91 -11.21 -16.63
N PRO A 78 2.13 -12.29 -16.43
CA PRO A 78 0.77 -12.49 -16.94
C PRO A 78 -0.28 -11.67 -16.18
N PHE A 79 -0.14 -11.52 -14.85
CA PHE A 79 -0.99 -10.70 -13.99
C PHE A 79 -0.22 -10.21 -12.75
N GLY A 80 1.07 -9.92 -12.94
CA GLY A 80 2.01 -9.40 -11.95
C GLY A 80 1.60 -8.02 -11.43
N LYS A 81 1.58 -7.80 -10.12
CA LYS A 81 1.38 -6.46 -9.53
C LYS A 81 2.53 -6.11 -8.58
N ILE A 82 3.09 -4.92 -8.72
CA ILE A 82 4.12 -4.38 -7.82
C ILE A 82 3.66 -2.99 -7.36
N ASP A 83 3.59 -2.81 -6.05
CA ASP A 83 3.32 -1.53 -5.41
C ASP A 83 4.67 -0.99 -4.92
N ILE A 84 5.20 0.01 -5.64
CA ILE A 84 6.51 0.59 -5.36
C ILE A 84 6.34 1.88 -4.57
N PHE A 85 6.86 1.89 -3.34
CA PHE A 85 6.83 3.04 -2.44
C PHE A 85 8.22 3.66 -2.34
N TYR A 86 8.32 4.96 -2.62
CA TYR A 86 9.57 5.70 -2.50
C TYR A 86 9.59 6.51 -1.20
N PHE A 87 10.47 6.13 -0.29
CA PHE A 87 10.68 6.79 1.00
C PHE A 87 11.87 7.74 0.92
N ASP A 88 11.67 8.94 1.43
CA ASP A 88 12.75 9.87 1.73
C ASP A 88 13.44 9.41 3.01
N ALA A 89 14.76 9.17 2.94
CA ALA A 89 15.56 8.71 4.06
C ALA A 89 15.43 9.63 5.29
N ALA A 90 15.39 10.95 5.11
CA ALA A 90 15.24 11.90 6.22
C ALA A 90 13.86 11.82 6.89
N ARG A 91 12.88 11.19 6.24
CA ARG A 91 11.50 11.02 6.75
C ARG A 91 11.23 9.59 7.21
N LEU A 92 12.22 8.70 7.14
CA LEU A 92 12.10 7.34 7.61
C LEU A 92 12.24 7.34 9.14
N VAL A 93 11.10 7.30 9.83
CA VAL A 93 11.02 7.35 11.30
C VAL A 93 10.34 6.11 11.86
N PRO A 94 10.66 5.67 13.08
CA PRO A 94 10.01 4.52 13.72
C PRO A 94 8.48 4.63 13.76
N SER A 95 7.80 3.52 13.55
CA SER A 95 6.33 3.44 13.49
C SER A 95 5.85 2.03 13.85
N PRO A 96 4.68 1.87 14.51
CA PRO A 96 4.09 0.56 14.77
C PRO A 96 3.96 -0.31 13.51
N TRP A 97 3.83 0.29 12.33
CA TRP A 97 3.75 -0.43 11.05
C TRP A 97 5.03 -1.19 10.68
N TYR A 98 6.20 -0.77 11.17
CA TYR A 98 7.46 -1.48 10.93
C TYR A 98 7.65 -2.71 11.84
N ARG A 99 6.64 -3.04 12.68
CA ARG A 99 6.57 -4.32 13.41
C ARG A 99 6.00 -5.45 12.58
N LEU A 100 5.31 -5.12 11.49
CA LEU A 100 4.82 -6.13 10.55
C LEU A 100 6.02 -6.82 9.88
N PRO A 101 5.86 -8.06 9.37
CA PRO A 101 6.93 -8.75 8.68
C PRO A 101 7.57 -7.89 7.59
N ILE A 102 8.89 -7.70 7.69
CA ILE A 102 9.71 -6.94 6.75
C ILE A 102 10.87 -7.82 6.32
N ARG A 103 11.10 -7.89 5.01
CA ARG A 103 12.28 -8.56 4.44
C ARG A 103 13.20 -7.52 3.82
N ILE A 104 14.33 -7.26 4.48
CA ILE A 104 15.36 -6.35 3.98
C ILE A 104 16.14 -7.05 2.86
N LEU A 105 16.23 -6.40 1.69
CA LEU A 105 16.93 -6.90 0.50
C LEU A 105 18.23 -6.14 0.23
N HIS A 106 18.31 -4.89 0.65
CA HIS A 106 19.48 -4.03 0.56
C HIS A 106 19.41 -2.99 1.68
N ASP A 107 20.49 -2.81 2.44
CA ASP A 107 20.57 -1.81 3.50
C ASP A 107 22.05 -1.57 3.88
N PRO A 108 22.84 -0.93 3.00
CA PRO A 108 24.29 -0.81 3.17
C PRO A 108 24.69 0.04 4.40
N THR A 109 23.82 0.94 4.85
CA THR A 109 24.07 1.82 6.00
C THR A 109 23.34 1.37 7.27
N GLY A 110 22.45 0.37 7.20
CA GLY A 110 21.66 -0.10 8.33
C GLY A 110 20.44 0.76 8.67
N ILE A 111 20.09 1.74 7.82
CA ILE A 111 19.01 2.70 8.10
C ILE A 111 17.64 2.03 8.22
N VAL A 112 17.39 0.96 7.44
CA VAL A 112 16.12 0.23 7.50
C VAL A 112 16.10 -0.66 8.74
N ALA A 113 17.20 -1.37 9.01
CA ALA A 113 17.33 -2.23 10.19
C ALA A 113 17.14 -1.44 11.49
N GLU A 114 17.75 -0.26 11.60
CA GLU A 114 17.63 0.63 12.76
C GLU A 114 16.17 1.05 13.00
N VAL A 115 15.46 1.49 11.94
CA VAL A 115 14.04 1.90 12.06
C VAL A 115 13.15 0.74 12.48
N VAL A 116 13.40 -0.48 11.98
CA VAL A 116 12.67 -1.68 12.37
C VAL A 116 12.93 -2.02 13.84
N GLU A 117 14.19 -1.98 14.28
CA GLU A 117 14.56 -2.24 15.68
C GLU A 117 13.91 -1.24 16.64
N GLN A 118 14.02 0.05 16.34
CA GLN A 118 13.39 1.12 17.13
C GLN A 118 11.85 1.01 17.15
N SER A 119 11.26 0.38 16.14
CA SER A 119 9.82 0.18 16.05
C SER A 119 9.30 -1.01 16.85
N ALA A 120 10.16 -1.95 17.27
CA ALA A 120 9.75 -3.20 17.90
C ALA A 120 8.88 -3.02 19.16
N GLY A 121 9.15 -1.97 19.94
CA GLY A 121 8.43 -1.63 21.17
C GLY A 121 7.20 -0.73 20.98
N LEU A 122 6.95 -0.22 19.77
CA LEU A 122 5.88 0.74 19.54
C LEU A 122 4.52 0.06 19.48
N THR A 123 3.53 0.61 20.18
CA THR A 123 2.15 0.10 20.15
C THR A 123 1.27 1.03 19.31
N PHE A 124 0.38 0.43 18.53
CA PHE A 124 -0.73 1.16 17.95
C PHE A 124 -1.81 1.32 19.02
N ALA A 125 -2.20 2.57 19.29
CA ALA A 125 -3.25 2.90 20.24
C ALA A 125 -4.28 3.77 19.53
N VAL A 126 -5.53 3.31 19.52
CA VAL A 126 -6.68 4.10 19.07
C VAL A 126 -7.22 4.85 20.27
N ARG A 127 -7.48 6.15 20.12
CA ARG A 127 -8.08 6.92 21.20
C ARG A 127 -9.59 6.64 21.29
N ALA A 128 -10.14 6.74 22.50
CA ALA A 128 -11.57 6.47 22.71
C ALA A 128 -12.48 7.39 21.88
N ASP A 129 -12.10 8.65 21.70
CA ASP A 129 -12.82 9.63 20.88
C ASP A 129 -12.82 9.26 19.38
N GLU A 130 -11.71 8.76 18.86
CA GLU A 130 -11.63 8.25 17.48
C GLU A 130 -12.52 7.03 17.26
N LEU A 131 -12.55 6.13 18.25
CA LEU A 131 -13.43 4.96 18.23
C LEU A 131 -14.91 5.37 18.28
N ASP A 132 -15.28 6.31 19.15
CA ASP A 132 -16.64 6.83 19.26
C ASP A 132 -17.11 7.47 17.96
N ILE A 133 -16.26 8.30 17.33
CA ILE A 133 -16.54 8.90 16.02
C ILE A 133 -16.79 7.80 14.98
N SER A 134 -15.95 6.76 14.95
CA SER A 134 -16.10 5.70 13.97
C SER A 134 -17.36 4.86 14.19
N ILE A 135 -17.71 4.54 15.44
CA ILE A 135 -18.96 3.84 15.77
C ILE A 135 -20.17 4.69 15.38
N SER A 136 -20.16 5.97 15.73
CA SER A 136 -21.25 6.90 15.40
C SER A 136 -21.47 6.99 13.88
N LYS A 137 -20.39 7.07 13.08
CA LYS A 137 -20.48 7.07 11.61
C LYS A 137 -21.02 5.75 11.06
N GLY A 138 -20.57 4.62 11.60
CA GLY A 138 -21.08 3.31 11.22
C GLY A 138 -22.59 3.16 11.47
N LEU A 139 -23.07 3.60 12.63
CA LEU A 139 -24.50 3.58 12.95
C LEU A 139 -25.31 4.51 12.04
N ALA A 140 -24.80 5.72 11.75
CA ALA A 140 -25.45 6.66 10.85
C ALA A 140 -25.57 6.10 9.42
N ALA A 141 -24.50 5.49 8.90
CA ALA A 141 -24.51 4.84 7.59
C ALA A 141 -25.50 3.67 7.56
N ALA A 142 -25.56 2.82 8.60
CA ALA A 142 -26.53 1.73 8.68
C ALA A 142 -27.99 2.22 8.66
N GLN A 143 -28.29 3.31 9.38
CA GLN A 143 -29.62 3.92 9.35
C GLN A 143 -29.97 4.50 7.98
N GLU A 144 -29.02 5.18 7.32
CA GLU A 144 -29.22 5.70 5.97
C GLU A 144 -29.46 4.55 4.97
N THR A 145 -28.67 3.48 5.03
CA THR A 145 -28.84 2.26 4.21
C THR A 145 -30.26 1.72 4.34
N TYR A 146 -30.76 1.53 5.57
CA TYR A 146 -32.11 1.06 5.82
C TYR A 146 -33.17 1.98 5.19
N ARG A 147 -33.06 3.30 5.40
CA ARG A 147 -34.01 4.28 4.86
C ARG A 147 -33.99 4.31 3.33
N ARG A 148 -32.84 4.14 2.69
CA ARG A 148 -32.69 4.09 1.23
C ARG A 148 -33.27 2.79 0.67
N ALA A 149 -32.97 1.66 1.30
CA ALA A 149 -33.53 0.36 0.91
C ALA A 149 -35.07 0.36 0.99
N LYS A 150 -35.66 0.92 2.05
CA LYS A 150 -37.12 1.06 2.19
C LYS A 150 -37.78 1.94 1.12
N ARG A 151 -37.01 2.84 0.49
CA ARG A 151 -37.45 3.68 -0.63
C ARG A 151 -37.23 3.05 -2.01
N GLY A 152 -36.65 1.85 -2.08
CA GLY A 152 -36.29 1.20 -3.34
C GLY A 152 -35.01 1.75 -3.98
N GLU A 153 -34.23 2.58 -3.27
CA GLU A 153 -32.97 3.16 -3.75
C GLU A 153 -31.81 2.16 -3.57
N LEU A 154 -31.94 0.97 -4.18
CA LEU A 154 -31.11 -0.20 -3.85
C LEU A 154 -29.62 -0.02 -4.21
N PHE A 155 -29.29 0.65 -5.32
CA PHE A 155 -27.90 0.93 -5.68
C PHE A 155 -27.22 1.83 -4.64
N TYR A 156 -27.91 2.85 -4.14
CA TYR A 156 -27.39 3.73 -3.10
C TYR A 156 -27.20 2.95 -1.80
N ALA A 157 -28.24 2.20 -1.39
CA ALA A 157 -28.19 1.39 -0.18
C ALA A 157 -27.02 0.39 -0.22
N GLN A 158 -26.77 -0.22 -1.38
CA GLN A 158 -25.62 -1.10 -1.59
C GLN A 158 -24.29 -0.37 -1.42
N THR A 159 -24.13 0.83 -1.99
CA THR A 159 -22.90 1.63 -1.81
C THR A 159 -22.62 1.93 -0.33
N LEU A 160 -23.64 2.33 0.44
CA LEU A 160 -23.48 2.57 1.88
C LEU A 160 -23.16 1.28 2.66
N LEU A 161 -23.71 0.15 2.24
CA LEU A 161 -23.41 -1.15 2.85
C LEU A 161 -21.97 -1.60 2.56
N ASP A 162 -21.47 -1.35 1.36
CA ASP A 162 -20.09 -1.67 1.00
C ASP A 162 -19.09 -0.75 1.71
N GLU A 163 -19.46 0.50 1.95
CA GLU A 163 -18.68 1.39 2.82
C GLU A 163 -18.60 0.85 4.25
N LEU A 164 -19.69 0.28 4.81
CA LEU A 164 -19.72 -0.34 6.14
C LEU A 164 -18.80 -1.54 6.32
N LYS A 165 -18.36 -2.17 5.23
CA LYS A 165 -17.37 -3.25 5.29
C LYS A 165 -15.98 -2.61 5.27
N PRO A 166 -15.20 -2.66 6.36
CA PRO A 166 -13.80 -2.28 6.24
C PRO A 166 -13.14 -3.22 5.22
N PRO A 167 -12.31 -2.69 4.29
CA PRO A 167 -11.42 -3.54 3.50
C PRO A 167 -10.59 -4.41 4.44
N PRO A 168 -10.30 -5.69 4.09
CA PRO A 168 -9.32 -6.46 4.84
C PRO A 168 -7.97 -5.73 4.81
N GLY A 169 -7.57 -5.14 5.95
CA GLY A 169 -6.34 -4.36 6.10
C GLY A 169 -6.53 -2.90 6.55
N ASP A 170 -7.73 -2.33 6.43
CA ASP A 170 -8.03 -0.98 6.89
C ASP A 170 -8.82 -1.02 8.21
N HIS A 171 -8.19 -0.56 9.29
CA HIS A 171 -8.87 -0.33 10.55
C HIS A 171 -9.49 1.08 10.56
N PHE A 172 -10.82 1.11 10.48
CA PHE A 172 -11.74 2.19 10.83
C PHE A 172 -11.94 3.39 9.87
N PHE A 173 -13.19 3.85 9.88
CA PHE A 173 -13.76 4.95 9.11
C PHE A 173 -13.23 6.31 9.59
N LEU A 174 -12.13 6.76 9.01
CA LEU A 174 -11.70 8.14 9.12
C LEU A 174 -12.06 8.90 7.82
N GLU A 175 -12.94 9.88 8.03
CA GLU A 175 -13.32 11.01 7.15
C GLU A 175 -13.69 10.75 5.67
N ARG A 176 -15.00 10.82 5.39
CA ARG A 176 -15.50 11.53 4.19
C ARG A 176 -16.64 12.46 4.57
N GLY A 177 -16.30 13.70 4.92
CA GLY A 177 -17.20 14.83 4.74
C GLY A 177 -17.38 15.09 3.25
N HIS A 178 -18.58 15.51 2.86
CA HIS A 178 -19.02 15.75 1.49
C HIS A 178 -17.92 16.20 0.49
N GLY A 179 -17.72 15.41 -0.55
CA GLY A 179 -17.10 15.85 -1.80
C GLY A 179 -15.67 15.35 -2.06
N GLN A 180 -15.47 14.04 -2.24
CA GLN A 180 -14.40 13.55 -3.13
C GLN A 180 -14.62 12.09 -3.53
N LYS A 181 -14.72 11.86 -4.84
CA LYS A 181 -14.69 10.55 -5.47
C LYS A 181 -13.26 10.03 -5.41
N ASN A 182 -12.99 8.99 -4.63
CA ASN A 182 -11.89 8.08 -4.90
C ASN A 182 -12.39 6.65 -4.64
N LEU A 183 -12.56 5.93 -5.75
CA LEU A 183 -12.82 4.50 -5.81
C LEU A 183 -11.52 3.78 -5.44
N VAL A 184 -11.56 2.96 -4.39
CA VAL A 184 -10.60 1.86 -4.22
C VAL A 184 -11.46 0.61 -4.13
N SER A 185 -11.42 -0.18 -5.20
CA SER A 185 -12.09 -1.49 -5.30
C SER A 185 -11.31 -2.34 -6.28
N ALA A 186 -10.87 -3.51 -5.83
CA ALA A 186 -10.56 -4.69 -6.65
C ALA A 186 -10.77 -5.91 -5.71
N TYR A 187 -11.38 -7.05 -6.10
CA TYR A 187 -11.08 -7.94 -7.23
C TYR A 187 -12.30 -8.82 -7.61
N PRO A 188 -12.21 -9.63 -8.71
CA PRO A 188 -12.03 -11.07 -8.49
C PRO A 188 -11.00 -11.78 -9.41
N THR A 189 -10.69 -12.99 -8.95
CA THR A 189 -9.67 -14.03 -9.23
C THR A 189 -9.54 -14.58 -10.66
N LEU A 190 -8.33 -15.06 -11.04
CA LEU A 190 -8.03 -16.32 -11.80
C LEU A 190 -6.50 -16.52 -12.00
N THR A 191 -6.03 -17.77 -11.88
CA THR A 191 -4.67 -18.30 -11.60
C THR A 191 -3.53 -18.00 -12.61
N GLY A 192 -2.29 -17.77 -12.12
CA GLY A 192 -1.05 -18.30 -12.76
C GLY A 192 0.29 -17.54 -12.63
N SER A 193 1.20 -18.03 -11.76
CA SER A 193 2.70 -17.96 -11.73
C SER A 193 3.46 -16.62 -11.48
N TYR A 194 4.22 -16.53 -10.35
CA TYR A 194 4.93 -15.33 -9.85
C TYR A 194 6.43 -15.48 -9.51
N GLN A 195 7.08 -16.64 -9.71
CA GLN A 195 8.41 -16.89 -9.13
C GLN A 195 9.62 -16.24 -9.84
N ALA A 196 9.44 -15.52 -10.95
CA ALA A 196 10.56 -15.03 -11.75
C ALA A 196 11.11 -13.64 -11.36
N LEU A 197 10.36 -12.78 -10.66
CA LEU A 197 10.75 -11.37 -10.51
C LEU A 197 11.69 -11.06 -9.33
N VAL A 198 11.71 -11.89 -8.29
CA VAL A 198 12.41 -11.60 -7.02
C VAL A 198 13.80 -12.25 -6.93
N ARG A 199 14.11 -13.24 -7.78
CA ARG A 199 15.43 -13.89 -7.81
C ARG A 199 16.23 -13.44 -9.03
N THR A 200 17.05 -12.41 -8.85
CA THR A 200 18.33 -12.09 -9.52
C THR A 200 18.75 -10.66 -9.19
#